data_AF-A0A8J5FBV0-F1
#
_entry.id   AF-A0A8J5FBV0-F1
#
_cell.length_a   1.000
_cell.length_b   1.000
_cell.length_c   1.000
_cell.angle_alpha   90.00
_cell.angle_beta   90.00
_cell.angle_gamma   90.00
#
_symmetry.space_group_name_H-M   'P 1'
#
loop_
_entity.id
_entity.type
_entity.pdbx_description
1 polymer ?
#
loop_
_entity_poly.entity_id
_entity_poly.type
_entity_poly.pdbx_seq_one_letter_code
_entity_poly.pdbx_strand_id
1 'polypeptide(L)'
;MIRDRGFPVPDDELALTLPAFRSKFGDQPKLDDLRISLSIPCKGSPPKKITELLVNITKHVLMPKHELLTTDEKQDLLKKYNVGESQFPRMLESDPVSRYHGLKKGQIVKVTYEGELTGSHVTYRCVL
;
A
#
# COMPACT_ATOMS: atom_id res chain seq x y z
N MET A 1 6.10 1.32 -3.91
CA MET A 1 4.95 2.14 -3.47
C MET A 1 4.11 2.64 -4.63
N ILE A 2 4.59 3.57 -5.48
CA ILE A 2 3.77 4.15 -6.57
C ILE A 2 3.31 3.05 -7.55
N ARG A 3 4.22 2.14 -7.96
CA ARG A 3 3.89 0.96 -8.76
C ARG A 3 2.82 0.07 -8.13
N ASP A 4 2.93 -0.19 -6.83
CA ASP A 4 1.98 -1.07 -6.10
C ASP A 4 0.60 -0.44 -5.95
N ARG A 5 0.45 0.86 -6.26
CA ARG A 5 -0.83 1.56 -6.37
C ARG A 5 -1.41 1.51 -7.79
N GLY A 6 -0.76 0.81 -8.73
CA GLY A 6 -1.22 0.65 -10.11
C GLY A 6 -0.74 1.73 -11.07
N PHE A 7 0.18 2.61 -10.66
CA PHE A 7 0.79 3.58 -11.59
C PHE A 7 1.92 2.94 -12.38
N PRO A 8 2.09 3.28 -13.68
CA PRO A 8 3.21 2.78 -14.48
C PRO A 8 4.51 3.40 -13.96
N VAL A 9 5.44 2.54 -13.54
CA VAL A 9 6.80 2.93 -13.14
C VAL A 9 7.75 1.94 -13.82
N PRO A 10 8.67 2.39 -14.69
CA PRO A 10 9.65 1.52 -15.33
C PRO A 10 10.54 0.78 -14.33
N ASP A 11 10.93 -0.45 -14.65
CA ASP A 11 11.82 -1.22 -13.79
C ASP A 11 13.22 -0.61 -13.71
N ASP A 12 13.67 0.09 -14.76
CA ASP A 12 14.94 0.82 -14.78
C ASP A 12 15.00 1.94 -13.72
N GLU A 13 13.86 2.57 -13.41
CA GLU A 13 13.77 3.58 -12.36
C GLU A 13 13.81 2.95 -10.97
N LEU A 14 13.24 1.75 -10.81
CA LEU A 14 13.19 1.04 -9.54
C LEU A 14 14.51 0.34 -9.20
N ALA A 15 15.26 -0.07 -10.23
CA ALA A 15 16.56 -0.72 -10.11
C ALA A 15 17.74 0.27 -10.18
N LEU A 16 17.47 1.58 -10.17
CA LEU A 16 18.49 2.61 -10.26
C LEU A 16 19.52 2.48 -9.14
N THR A 17 20.79 2.34 -9.51
CA THR A 17 21.90 2.23 -8.55
C THR A 17 22.26 3.58 -7.96
N LEU A 18 22.86 3.58 -6.76
CA LEU A 18 23.28 4.80 -6.08
C LEU A 18 24.29 5.65 -6.90
N PRO A 19 25.29 5.07 -7.60
CA PRO A 19 26.15 5.85 -8.49
C PRO A 19 25.39 6.48 -9.66
N ALA A 20 24.47 5.75 -10.29
CA ALA A 20 23.67 6.28 -11.40
C ALA A 20 22.72 7.40 -10.94
N PHE A 21 22.15 7.27 -9.73
CA PHE A 21 21.36 8.32 -9.10
C PHE A 21 22.19 9.60 -8.86
N ARG A 22 23.38 9.47 -8.26
CA ARG A 22 24.28 10.62 -8.01
C ARG A 22 24.79 11.25 -9.31
N SER A 23 24.97 10.47 -10.36
CA SER A 23 25.32 11.03 -11.68
C SER A 23 24.19 11.87 -12.28
N LYS A 24 22.92 11.56 -11.98
CA LYS A 24 21.75 12.31 -12.48
C LYS A 24 21.43 13.54 -11.63
N PHE A 25 21.50 13.42 -10.30
CA PHE A 25 21.00 14.45 -9.37
C PHE A 25 22.09 15.08 -8.47
N GLY A 26 23.35 14.65 -8.58
CA GLY A 26 24.46 15.08 -7.74
C GLY A 26 24.53 14.35 -6.39
N ASP A 27 25.57 14.63 -5.60
CA ASP A 27 25.76 14.05 -4.26
C ASP A 27 24.76 14.60 -3.23
N GLN A 28 24.27 15.83 -3.43
CA GLN A 28 23.26 16.49 -2.59
C GLN A 28 22.14 17.07 -3.45
N PRO A 29 21.16 16.24 -3.84
CA PRO A 29 20.02 16.69 -4.63
C PRO A 29 19.09 17.60 -3.81
N LYS A 30 18.46 18.58 -4.45
CA LYS A 30 17.42 19.41 -3.82
C LYS A 30 16.09 18.66 -3.85
N LEU A 31 15.21 18.93 -2.88
CA LEU A 31 13.90 18.27 -2.80
C LEU A 31 13.02 18.54 -4.02
N ASP A 32 13.13 19.73 -4.61
CA ASP A 32 12.36 20.11 -5.80
C ASP A 32 12.76 19.28 -7.03
N ASP A 33 14.03 18.90 -7.14
CA ASP A 33 14.56 18.07 -8.23
C ASP A 33 14.07 16.62 -8.15
N LEU A 34 13.59 16.20 -6.97
CA LEU A 34 13.07 14.86 -6.70
C LEU A 34 11.54 14.81 -6.65
N ARG A 35 10.86 15.91 -7.01
CA ARG A 35 9.40 16.01 -6.93
C ARG A 35 8.74 15.21 -8.04
N ILE A 36 7.99 14.19 -7.65
CA ILE A 36 7.13 13.42 -8.56
C ILE A 36 5.69 13.95 -8.42
N SER A 37 5.09 14.36 -9.54
CA SER A 37 3.68 14.75 -9.60
C SER A 37 2.85 13.62 -10.18
N LEU A 38 1.78 13.24 -9.48
CA LEU A 38 0.77 12.31 -9.96
C LEU A 38 -0.50 13.11 -10.27
N SER A 39 -1.13 12.84 -11.40
CA SER A 39 -2.31 13.57 -11.89
C SER A 39 -3.60 13.28 -11.10
N ILE A 40 -3.58 12.34 -10.18
CA ILE A 40 -4.77 11.95 -9.41
C ILE A 40 -4.77 12.66 -8.05
N PRO A 41 -5.78 13.49 -7.74
CA PRO A 41 -5.90 14.14 -6.44
C PRO A 41 -6.25 13.10 -5.36
N CYS A 42 -5.26 12.69 -4.59
CA CYS A 42 -5.49 12.01 -3.31
C CYS A 42 -6.03 13.04 -2.31
N LYS A 43 -7.34 13.32 -2.33
CA LYS A 43 -7.98 14.14 -1.30
C LYS A 43 -7.75 13.51 0.08
N GLY A 44 -6.97 14.18 0.94
CA GLY A 44 -7.02 14.00 2.39
C GLY A 44 -5.93 13.18 3.07
N SER A 45 -4.97 12.57 2.37
CA SER A 45 -3.88 11.86 3.06
C SER A 45 -2.85 12.85 3.61
N PRO A 46 -2.44 12.77 4.90
CA PRO A 46 -1.40 13.62 5.45
C PRO A 46 -0.06 13.42 4.69
N PRO A 47 0.78 14.46 4.60
CA PRO A 47 2.08 14.34 3.95
C PRO A 47 2.92 13.27 4.65
N LYS A 48 3.49 12.35 3.87
CA LYS A 48 4.39 11.32 4.40
C LYS A 48 5.71 11.94 4.82
N LYS A 49 6.23 11.52 5.97
CA LYS A 49 7.58 11.92 6.40
C LYS A 49 8.60 11.09 5.62
N ILE A 50 9.70 11.71 5.19
CA ILE A 50 10.76 11.03 4.43
C ILE A 50 11.31 9.83 5.21
N THR A 51 11.43 9.95 6.53
CA THR A 51 11.91 8.88 7.42
C THR A 51 11.07 7.61 7.35
N GLU A 52 9.77 7.71 7.08
CA GLU A 52 8.87 6.55 6.92
C GLU A 52 9.03 5.85 5.57
N LEU A 53 9.67 6.49 4.60
CA LEU A 53 9.86 5.96 3.23
C LEU A 53 11.23 5.33 3.01
N LEU A 54 12.14 5.45 3.98
CA LEU A 54 13.51 4.90 3.89
C LEU A 54 13.52 3.37 3.79
N VAL A 55 12.55 2.71 4.42
CA VAL A 55 12.42 1.25 4.43
C VAL A 55 11.05 0.87 3.91
N ASN A 56 11.00 -0.06 2.95
CA ASN A 56 9.73 -0.57 2.48
C ASN A 56 9.17 -1.62 3.45
N ILE A 57 8.15 -1.22 4.21
CA ILE A 57 7.45 -2.10 5.16
C ILE A 57 6.83 -3.34 4.50
N THR A 58 6.43 -3.29 3.23
CA THR A 58 5.74 -4.41 2.57
C THR A 58 6.66 -5.58 2.25
N LYS A 59 7.98 -5.35 2.25
CA LYS A 59 8.99 -6.39 2.00
C LYS A 59 9.49 -7.08 3.27
N HIS A 60 8.92 -6.74 4.43
CA HIS A 60 9.30 -7.35 5.68
C HIS A 60 8.89 -8.84 5.72
N VAL A 61 9.73 -9.71 6.28
CA VAL A 61 9.54 -11.17 6.28
C VAL A 61 8.21 -11.60 6.91
N LEU A 62 7.80 -10.93 7.99
CA LEU A 62 6.54 -11.21 8.69
C LEU A 62 5.32 -10.50 8.09
N MET A 63 5.47 -9.77 6.99
CA MET A 63 4.38 -9.00 6.40
C MET A 63 3.47 -9.90 5.55
N PRO A 64 2.16 -10.01 5.86
CA PRO A 64 1.24 -10.74 5.01
C PRO A 64 0.94 -9.97 3.72
N LYS A 65 0.37 -10.67 2.72
CA LYS A 65 -0.06 -10.05 1.47
C LYS A 65 -1.37 -9.31 1.68
N HIS A 66 -1.44 -8.06 1.23
CA HIS A 66 -2.61 -7.20 1.35
C HIS A 66 -3.13 -6.84 -0.05
N GLU A 67 -4.39 -7.17 -0.32
CA GLU A 67 -5.07 -6.92 -1.60
C GLU A 67 -6.32 -6.08 -1.35
N LEU A 68 -6.47 -4.98 -2.09
CA LEU A 68 -7.69 -4.16 -2.04
C LEU A 68 -8.79 -4.85 -2.83
N LEU A 69 -9.95 -5.05 -2.21
CA LEU A 69 -11.13 -5.56 -2.90
C LEU A 69 -11.83 -4.45 -3.68
N THR A 70 -12.34 -4.82 -4.85
CA THR A 70 -13.24 -3.98 -5.66
C THR A 70 -14.63 -3.89 -5.03
N THR A 71 -15.45 -2.95 -5.51
CA THR A 71 -16.83 -2.79 -5.04
C THR A 71 -17.67 -4.05 -5.25
N ASP A 72 -17.42 -4.76 -6.34
CA ASP A 72 -18.21 -5.94 -6.74
C ASP A 72 -17.81 -7.13 -5.86
N GLU A 73 -16.51 -7.37 -5.69
CA GLU A 73 -15.99 -8.40 -4.77
C GLU A 73 -16.44 -8.15 -3.33
N LYS A 74 -16.49 -6.87 -2.90
CA LYS A 74 -17.01 -6.49 -1.59
C LYS A 74 -18.48 -6.91 -1.44
N GLN A 75 -19.32 -6.62 -2.44
CA GLN A 75 -20.74 -6.99 -2.39
C GLN A 75 -20.93 -8.51 -2.38
N ASP A 76 -20.17 -9.23 -3.19
CA ASP A 76 -20.24 -10.69 -3.25
C ASP A 76 -19.78 -11.33 -1.93
N LEU A 77 -18.77 -10.75 -1.29
CA LEU A 77 -18.29 -11.19 0.01
C LEU A 77 -19.33 -10.96 1.12
N LEU A 78 -19.98 -9.79 1.13
CA LEU A 78 -21.07 -9.50 2.07
C LEU A 78 -22.25 -10.48 1.90
N LYS A 79 -22.62 -10.79 0.65
CA LYS A 79 -23.66 -11.78 0.34
C LYS A 79 -23.26 -13.19 0.76
N LYS A 80 -22.02 -13.60 0.46
CA LYS A 80 -21.51 -14.96 0.74
C LYS A 80 -21.53 -15.30 2.23
N TYR A 81 -21.15 -14.35 3.08
CA TYR A 81 -21.10 -14.55 4.52
C TYR A 81 -22.34 -14.04 5.26
N ASN A 82 -23.26 -13.35 4.55
CA ASN A 82 -24.45 -12.71 5.13
C ASN A 82 -24.12 -11.82 6.34
N VAL A 83 -23.08 -10.99 6.19
CA VAL A 83 -22.57 -10.08 7.24
C VAL A 83 -22.60 -8.63 6.79
N GLY A 84 -22.71 -7.71 7.74
CA GLY A 84 -22.56 -6.27 7.50
C GLY A 84 -21.11 -5.80 7.58
N GLU A 85 -20.81 -4.65 6.97
CA GLU A 85 -19.45 -4.09 6.92
C GLU A 85 -18.84 -3.84 8.31
N SER A 86 -19.69 -3.52 9.30
CA SER A 86 -19.29 -3.24 10.68
C SER A 86 -18.81 -4.47 11.46
N GLN A 87 -19.10 -5.67 10.96
CA GLN A 87 -18.77 -6.94 11.60
C GLN A 87 -17.36 -7.42 11.23
N PHE A 88 -16.73 -6.85 10.20
CA PHE A 88 -15.36 -7.18 9.87
C PHE A 88 -14.37 -6.62 10.90
N PRO A 89 -13.27 -7.34 11.16
CA PRO A 89 -12.14 -6.80 11.90
C PRO A 89 -11.71 -5.44 11.33
N ARG A 90 -11.43 -4.49 12.23
CA ARG A 90 -11.19 -3.10 11.86
C ARG A 90 -9.69 -2.84 11.67
N MET A 91 -9.37 -1.97 10.73
CA MET A 91 -8.04 -1.45 10.49
C MET A 91 -8.10 0.08 10.46
N LEU A 92 -7.13 0.74 11.07
CA LEU A 92 -7.10 2.20 11.12
C LEU A 92 -6.65 2.77 9.77
N GLU A 93 -7.21 3.90 9.36
CA GLU A 93 -6.66 4.69 8.24
C GLU A 93 -5.21 5.13 8.49
N SER A 94 -4.83 5.37 9.75
CA SER A 94 -3.48 5.77 10.16
C SER A 94 -2.46 4.63 10.13
N ASP A 95 -2.91 3.38 9.97
CA ASP A 95 -2.04 2.22 9.90
C ASP A 95 -0.99 2.37 8.78
N PRO A 96 0.29 1.96 8.99
CA PRO A 96 1.33 2.06 7.97
C PRO A 96 0.95 1.43 6.63
N VAL A 97 0.25 0.27 6.64
CA VAL A 97 -0.19 -0.42 5.42
C VAL A 97 -1.32 0.35 4.74
N SER A 98 -2.29 0.84 5.52
CA SER A 98 -3.36 1.73 5.00
C SER A 98 -2.77 2.98 4.34
N ARG A 99 -1.81 3.65 4.99
CA ARG A 99 -1.11 4.81 4.43
C ARG A 99 -0.25 4.44 3.22
N TYR A 100 0.35 3.26 3.19
CA TYR A 100 1.15 2.77 2.05
C TYR A 100 0.29 2.65 0.80
N HIS A 101 -0.83 1.94 0.88
CA HIS A 101 -1.74 1.75 -0.26
C HIS A 101 -2.67 2.95 -0.51
N GLY A 102 -2.82 3.86 0.45
CA GLY A 102 -3.71 5.01 0.33
C GLY A 102 -5.18 4.61 0.46
N LEU A 103 -5.45 3.66 1.37
CA LEU A 103 -6.79 3.14 1.61
C LEU A 103 -7.69 4.19 2.26
N LYS A 104 -8.98 4.11 1.96
CA LYS A 104 -10.03 4.99 2.48
C LYS A 104 -11.00 4.23 3.36
N LYS A 105 -11.68 4.97 4.24
CA LYS A 105 -12.73 4.45 5.11
C LYS A 105 -13.80 3.69 4.32
N GLY A 106 -14.21 2.53 4.83
CA GLY A 106 -15.21 1.65 4.20
C GLY A 106 -14.67 0.71 3.12
N GLN A 107 -13.37 0.79 2.78
CA GLN A 107 -12.73 -0.21 1.93
C GLN A 107 -12.40 -1.47 2.72
N ILE A 108 -12.51 -2.62 2.07
CA ILE A 108 -12.16 -3.92 2.65
C ILE A 108 -10.87 -4.41 2.00
N VAL A 109 -9.93 -4.84 2.83
CA VAL A 109 -8.66 -5.42 2.43
C VAL A 109 -8.67 -6.90 2.75
N LYS A 110 -8.32 -7.70 1.74
CA LYS A 110 -8.04 -9.12 1.91
C LYS A 110 -6.59 -9.26 2.36
N VAL A 111 -6.40 -9.94 3.50
CA VAL A 111 -5.09 -10.20 4.09
C VAL A 111 -4.84 -11.70 4.03
N THR A 112 -3.77 -12.08 3.34
CA THR A 112 -3.36 -13.48 3.16
C THR A 112 -2.08 -13.72 3.94
N TYR A 113 -2.18 -14.62 4.92
CA TYR A 113 -1.06 -15.12 5.72
C TYR A 113 -0.58 -16.42 5.10
N GLU A 114 0.69 -16.48 4.76
CA GLU A 114 1.35 -17.71 4.31
C GLU A 114 2.16 -18.24 5.48
N GLY A 115 1.77 -19.41 5.99
CA GLY A 115 2.46 -20.09 7.08
C GLY A 115 2.92 -21.48 6.64
N GLU A 116 4.10 -21.88 7.09
CA GLU A 116 4.67 -23.19 6.78
C GLU A 116 3.88 -24.34 7.43
N LEU A 117 3.34 -24.12 8.63
CA LEU A 117 2.67 -25.14 9.42
C LEU A 117 1.18 -25.29 9.11
N THR A 118 0.49 -24.18 8.87
CA THR A 118 -0.99 -24.11 8.75
C THR A 118 -1.47 -23.80 7.34
N GLY A 119 -0.55 -23.68 6.37
CA GLY A 119 -0.85 -23.30 5.00
C GLY A 119 -1.25 -21.82 4.87
N SER A 120 -2.04 -21.52 3.85
CA SER A 120 -2.53 -20.16 3.58
C SER A 120 -3.82 -19.87 4.35
N HIS A 121 -3.83 -18.82 5.18
CA HIS A 121 -5.02 -18.34 5.87
C HIS A 121 -5.42 -16.95 5.35
N VAL A 122 -6.68 -16.79 4.96
CA VAL A 122 -7.22 -15.53 4.41
C VAL A 122 -8.18 -14.90 5.41
N THR A 123 -7.99 -13.62 5.68
CA THR A 123 -8.92 -12.80 6.47
C THR A 123 -9.25 -11.50 5.74
N TYR A 124 -10.28 -10.81 6.21
CA TYR A 124 -10.74 -9.56 5.62
C TYR A 124 -10.82 -8.49 6.71
N ARG A 125 -10.31 -7.29 6.42
CA ARG A 125 -10.33 -6.15 7.34
C ARG A 125 -10.97 -4.93 6.71
N CYS A 126 -11.81 -4.23 7.46
CA CYS A 126 -12.45 -3.00 7.01
C CYS A 126 -11.71 -1.78 7.56
N VAL A 127 -11.45 -0.79 6.70
CA VAL A 127 -10.76 0.46 7.07
C VAL A 127 -11.75 1.44 7.70
N LEU A 128 -11.37 2.03 8.84
CA LEU A 128 -12.13 3.05 9.58
C LEU A 128 -11.41 4.39 9.69
#